data_AF-A0A4S4EAY4-F1
#
_entry.id   AF-A0A4S4EAY4-F1
#
_cell.length_a   1.000
_cell.length_b   1.000
_cell.length_c   1.000
_cell.angle_alpha   90.00
_cell.angle_beta   90.00
_cell.angle_gamma   90.00
#
_symmetry.space_group_name_H-M   'P 1'
#
loop_
_entity.id
_entity.type
_entity.pdbx_description
1 polymer ?
#
loop_
_entity_poly.entity_id
_entity_poly.type
_entity_poly.pdbx_seq_one_letter_code
_entity_poly.pdbx_strand_id
1 'polypeptide(L)'
;MSPDRDRDRDRVCLIKIVECRRVLKWTYAYGYYLPWHEHAKRQFFEYLQGEAEAGLERLHQCAEKDLQNYLNAEAPSNDFNDFRTKLAGLTSVTRNYFENLVRALENGLSDVDSHGGGSSSEATASSKSGGVAGSKGKGGR
;
A
#
# COMPACT_ATOMS: atom_id res chain seq x y z
N MET A 1 -2.27 39.60 8.12
CA MET A 1 -2.48 38.14 7.91
C MET A 1 -3.95 37.87 8.21
N SER A 2 -4.80 37.58 7.21
CA SER A 2 -6.26 37.55 7.39
C SER A 2 -6.73 36.26 8.09
N PRO A 3 -7.53 36.34 9.17
CA PRO A 3 -7.97 35.18 9.96
C PRO A 3 -8.88 34.19 9.21
N ASP A 4 -9.53 34.59 8.10
CA ASP A 4 -10.39 33.69 7.33
C ASP A 4 -9.65 32.59 6.57
N ARG A 5 -8.40 32.83 6.16
CA ARG A 5 -7.59 31.80 5.47
C ARG A 5 -7.09 30.67 6.38
N ASP A 6 -7.22 30.85 7.70
CA ASP A 6 -6.76 29.88 8.69
C ASP A 6 -7.91 28.94 9.05
N ARG A 7 -9.10 29.48 9.30
CA ARG A 7 -10.32 28.67 9.47
C ARG A 7 -10.67 27.78 8.27
N ASP A 8 -10.47 28.27 7.05
CA ASP A 8 -10.71 27.45 5.86
C ASP A 8 -9.71 26.29 5.75
N ARG A 9 -8.46 26.48 6.21
CA ARG A 9 -7.43 25.45 6.14
C ARG A 9 -7.64 24.36 7.19
N ASP A 10 -8.10 24.73 8.39
CA ASP A 10 -8.44 23.79 9.45
C ASP A 10 -9.63 22.90 9.04
N ARG A 11 -10.64 23.46 8.37
CA ARG A 11 -11.76 22.69 7.80
C ARG A 11 -11.31 21.72 6.71
N VAL A 12 -10.40 22.15 5.83
CA VAL A 12 -9.88 21.30 4.74
C VAL A 12 -9.13 20.08 5.31
N CYS A 13 -8.39 20.22 6.41
CA CYS A 13 -7.71 19.10 7.06
C CYS A 13 -8.69 18.08 7.65
N LEU A 14 -9.72 18.55 8.37
CA LEU A 14 -10.72 17.69 8.98
C LEU A 14 -11.53 16.89 7.95
N ILE A 15 -11.85 17.51 6.81
CA ILE A 15 -12.52 16.81 5.69
C ILE A 15 -11.65 15.65 5.19
N LYS A 16 -10.33 15.84 5.08
CA LYS A 16 -9.41 14.78 4.63
C LYS A 16 -9.35 13.62 5.62
N ILE A 17 -9.36 13.89 6.92
CA ILE A 17 -9.41 12.83 7.95
C ILE A 17 -10.69 12.00 7.83
N VAL A 18 -11.85 12.63 7.61
CA VAL A 18 -13.13 11.94 7.45
C VAL A 18 -13.14 11.06 6.19
N GLU A 19 -12.65 11.57 5.06
CA GLU A 19 -12.52 10.80 3.82
C GLU A 19 -11.62 9.57 4.00
N CYS A 20 -10.44 9.75 4.61
CA CYS A 20 -9.50 8.67 4.90
C CYS A 20 -10.13 7.58 5.78
N ARG A 21 -10.85 7.95 6.85
CA ARG A 21 -11.57 7.00 7.71
C ARG A 21 -12.65 6.23 6.95
N ARG A 22 -13.32 6.86 5.97
CA ARG A 22 -14.31 6.17 5.14
C ARG A 22 -13.64 5.12 4.25
N VAL A 23 -12.51 5.44 3.63
CA VAL A 23 -11.75 4.48 2.81
C VAL A 23 -11.32 3.28 3.65
N LEU A 24 -10.77 3.51 4.85
CA LEU A 24 -10.38 2.41 5.76
C LEU A 24 -11.55 1.46 6.06
N LYS A 25 -12.75 1.98 6.34
CA LYS A 25 -13.92 1.12 6.58
C LYS A 25 -14.20 0.17 5.40
N TRP A 26 -14.03 0.65 4.17
CA TRP A 26 -14.22 -0.18 2.97
C TRP A 26 -13.04 -1.12 2.74
N THR A 27 -11.82 -0.76 3.13
CA THR A 27 -10.67 -1.67 3.02
C THR A 27 -10.82 -2.85 3.97
N TYR A 28 -11.32 -2.66 5.20
CA TYR A 28 -11.67 -3.77 6.09
C TYR A 28 -12.69 -4.73 5.46
N ALA A 29 -13.72 -4.21 4.79
CA ALA A 29 -14.68 -5.04 4.07
C ALA A 29 -14.02 -5.79 2.91
N TYR A 30 -13.16 -5.13 2.13
CA TYR A 30 -12.40 -5.76 1.05
C TYR A 30 -11.50 -6.89 1.54
N GLY A 31 -10.72 -6.64 2.61
CA GLY A 31 -9.81 -7.62 3.21
C GLY A 31 -10.54 -8.87 3.72
N TYR A 32 -11.78 -8.73 4.21
CA TYR A 32 -12.61 -9.87 4.63
C TYR A 32 -12.94 -10.84 3.48
N TYR A 33 -13.16 -10.31 2.28
CA TYR A 33 -13.47 -11.13 1.10
C TYR A 33 -12.23 -11.59 0.33
N LEU A 34 -11.03 -11.22 0.78
CA LEU A 34 -9.80 -11.57 0.08
C LEU A 34 -9.47 -13.06 0.27
N PRO A 35 -9.26 -13.85 -0.81
CA PRO A 35 -9.16 -15.31 -0.71
C PRO A 35 -8.00 -15.82 0.15
N TRP A 36 -8.26 -16.89 0.93
CA TRP A 36 -7.32 -17.40 1.92
C TRP A 36 -6.06 -18.08 1.37
N HIS A 37 -5.99 -18.30 0.06
CA HIS A 37 -4.82 -18.86 -0.62
C HIS A 37 -3.91 -17.79 -1.25
N GLU A 38 -4.39 -16.54 -1.37
CA GLU A 38 -3.63 -15.44 -1.98
C GLU A 38 -2.80 -14.75 -0.89
N HIS A 39 -1.76 -15.44 -0.40
CA HIS A 39 -0.91 -14.96 0.69
C HIS A 39 -0.19 -13.66 0.35
N ALA A 40 0.40 -13.56 -0.84
CA ALA A 40 1.12 -12.36 -1.27
C ALA A 40 0.20 -11.12 -1.35
N LYS A 41 -1.03 -11.29 -1.86
CA LYS A 41 -2.01 -10.20 -1.96
C LYS A 41 -2.46 -9.72 -0.59
N ARG A 42 -2.71 -10.64 0.35
CA ARG A 42 -3.05 -10.28 1.73
C ARG A 42 -1.93 -9.54 2.44
N GLN A 43 -0.69 -10.04 2.34
CA GLN A 43 0.45 -9.36 2.96
C GLN A 43 0.67 -7.96 2.39
N PHE A 44 0.54 -7.80 1.07
CA PHE A 44 0.64 -6.48 0.42
C PHE A 44 -0.51 -5.55 0.83
N PHE A 45 -1.74 -6.08 0.89
CA PHE A 45 -2.91 -5.34 1.36
C PHE A 45 -2.78 -4.88 2.82
N GLU A 46 -2.37 -5.77 3.73
CA GLU A 46 -2.14 -5.46 5.14
C GLU A 46 -1.06 -4.38 5.31
N TYR A 47 0.02 -4.47 4.53
CA TYR A 47 1.06 -3.44 4.50
C TYR A 47 0.52 -2.08 4.05
N LEU A 48 -0.21 -2.02 2.93
CA LEU A 48 -0.79 -0.78 2.42
C LEU A 48 -1.79 -0.16 3.41
N GLN A 49 -2.61 -1.00 4.04
CA GLN A 49 -3.55 -0.56 5.06
C GLN A 49 -2.81 -0.01 6.29
N GLY A 50 -1.77 -0.71 6.76
CA GLY A 50 -0.95 -0.27 7.89
C GLY A 50 -0.26 1.07 7.66
N GLU A 51 0.30 1.29 6.46
CA GLU A 51 0.90 2.58 6.09
C GLU A 51 -0.14 3.71 6.08
N ALA A 52 -1.32 3.46 5.51
CA ALA A 52 -2.41 4.43 5.47
C ALA A 52 -2.95 4.76 6.87
N GLU A 53 -3.11 3.77 7.74
CA GLU A 53 -3.54 3.95 9.14
C GLU A 53 -2.51 4.74 9.95
N ALA A 54 -1.24 4.38 9.86
CA ALA A 54 -0.17 5.09 10.54
C ALA A 54 -0.03 6.55 10.03
N GLY A 55 -0.17 6.76 8.72
CA GLY A 55 -0.19 8.08 8.11
C GLY A 55 -1.38 8.93 8.57
N LEU A 56 -2.57 8.33 8.71
CA LEU A 56 -3.77 9.00 9.19
C LEU A 56 -3.67 9.37 10.67
N GLU A 57 -3.15 8.46 11.50
CA GLU A 57 -2.99 8.70 12.93
C GLU A 57 -2.04 9.87 13.21
N ARG A 58 -0.91 9.95 12.49
CA ARG A 58 0.01 11.10 12.60
C ARG A 58 -0.64 12.41 12.20
N LEU A 59 -1.45 12.41 11.14
CA LEU A 59 -2.18 13.60 10.69
C LEU A 59 -3.22 14.03 11.74
N HIS A 60 -3.98 13.08 12.27
CA HIS A 60 -4.98 13.34 13.31
C HIS A 60 -4.33 13.90 14.58
N GLN A 61 -3.24 13.29 15.02
CA GLN A 61 -2.45 13.70 16.16
C GLN A 61 -1.91 15.13 16.03
N CYS A 62 -1.41 15.50 14.84
CA CYS A 62 -0.95 16.87 14.55
C CYS A 62 -2.12 17.86 14.50
N ALA A 63 -3.23 17.48 13.89
CA ALA A 63 -4.41 18.34 13.79
C ALA A 63 -5.10 18.59 15.15
N GLU A 64 -5.02 17.65 16.09
CA GLU A 64 -5.67 17.78 17.40
C GLU A 64 -4.72 18.29 18.48
N LYS A 65 -3.62 17.59 18.77
CA LYS A 65 -2.78 17.91 19.94
C LYS A 65 -1.76 19.01 19.65
N ASP A 66 -1.12 19.00 18.47
CA ASP A 66 -0.17 20.07 18.14
C ASP A 66 -0.92 21.41 17.99
N LEU A 67 -2.10 21.40 17.37
CA LEU A 67 -2.96 22.60 17.28
C LEU A 67 -3.38 23.13 18.66
N GLN A 68 -3.77 22.23 19.59
CA GLN A 68 -4.14 22.62 20.96
C GLN A 68 -3.02 23.35 21.70
N ASN A 69 -1.76 22.96 21.47
CA ASN A 69 -0.62 23.62 22.10
C ASN A 69 -0.47 25.09 21.66
N TYR A 70 -0.80 25.40 20.40
CA TYR A 70 -0.79 26.79 19.90
C TYR A 70 -1.98 27.61 20.38
N LEU A 71 -3.15 26.99 20.55
CA LEU A 71 -4.35 27.67 21.05
C LEU A 71 -4.26 28.04 22.54
N ASN A 72 -3.56 27.23 23.33
CA ASN A 72 -3.41 27.43 24.78
C ASN A 72 -2.17 28.27 25.17
N ALA A 73 -1.35 28.69 24.20
CA ALA A 73 -0.17 29.50 24.47
C ALA A 73 -0.55 30.95 24.78
N GLU A 74 -0.01 31.53 25.87
CA GLU A 74 -0.31 32.90 26.32
C GLU A 74 0.21 34.01 25.37
N ALA A 75 1.07 33.66 24.41
CA ALA A 75 1.60 34.60 23.43
C ALA A 75 1.55 34.00 22.01
N PRO A 76 1.15 34.78 20.97
CA PRO A 76 1.18 34.32 19.60
C PRO A 76 2.63 34.11 19.16
N SER A 77 3.07 32.86 19.15
CA SER A 77 4.41 32.50 18.69
C SER A 77 4.50 32.57 17.16
N ASN A 78 5.65 33.02 16.65
CA ASN A 78 5.93 33.02 15.20
C ASN A 78 5.95 31.58 14.60
N ASP A 79 5.91 30.53 15.43
CA ASP A 79 5.93 29.11 15.06
C ASP A 79 4.64 28.60 14.40
N PHE A 80 3.57 29.41 14.35
CA PHE A 80 2.33 28.96 13.72
C PHE A 80 2.50 28.70 12.21
N ASN A 81 3.43 29.39 11.54
CA ASN A 81 3.74 29.10 10.13
C ASN A 81 4.36 27.71 9.94
N ASP A 82 5.25 27.32 10.87
CA ASP A 82 5.90 26.02 10.87
C ASP A 82 4.89 24.90 11.12
N PHE A 83 3.94 25.11 12.03
CA PHE A 83 2.81 24.20 12.23
C PHE A 83 2.01 24.00 10.94
N ARG A 84 1.67 25.08 10.23
CA ARG A 84 0.91 24.99 8.97
C ARG A 84 1.67 24.25 7.88
N THR A 85 2.98 24.49 7.79
CA THR A 85 3.85 23.79 6.85
C THR A 85 3.91 22.30 7.17
N LYS A 86 4.06 21.94 8.45
CA LYS A 86 4.02 20.55 8.94
C LYS A 86 2.68 19.89 8.63
N LEU A 87 1.56 20.57 8.92
CA LEU A 87 0.21 20.06 8.69
C LEU A 87 -0.06 19.82 7.20
N ALA A 88 0.35 20.75 6.33
CA ALA A 88 0.23 20.61 4.89
C ALA A 88 1.08 19.43 4.35
N GLY A 89 2.32 19.30 4.84
CA GLY A 89 3.20 18.18 4.50
C GLY A 89 2.60 16.84 4.89
N LEU A 90 2.13 16.71 6.14
CA LEU A 90 1.46 15.49 6.62
C LEU A 90 0.20 15.19 5.80
N THR A 91 -0.63 16.19 5.51
CA THR A 91 -1.84 16.01 4.70
C THR A 91 -1.51 15.47 3.31
N SER A 92 -0.42 15.95 2.68
CA SER A 92 0.04 15.47 1.39
C SER A 92 0.54 14.02 1.44
N VAL A 93 1.31 13.68 2.48
CA VAL A 93 1.84 12.32 2.68
C VAL A 93 0.69 11.34 2.95
N THR A 94 -0.23 11.67 3.86
CA THR A 94 -1.41 10.84 4.15
C THR A 94 -2.24 10.62 2.89
N ARG A 95 -2.49 11.67 2.09
CA ARG A 95 -3.18 11.53 0.81
C ARG A 95 -2.50 10.52 -0.10
N ASN A 96 -1.17 10.56 -0.22
CA ASN A 96 -0.45 9.65 -1.10
C ASN A 96 -0.60 8.18 -0.66
N TYR A 97 -0.56 7.89 0.64
CA TYR A 97 -0.82 6.54 1.15
C TYR A 97 -2.21 6.02 0.75
N PHE A 98 -3.24 6.86 0.87
CA PHE A 98 -4.61 6.50 0.48
C PHE A 98 -4.77 6.36 -1.03
N GLU A 99 -4.13 7.21 -1.83
CA GLU A 99 -4.13 7.08 -3.30
C GLU A 99 -3.46 5.77 -3.74
N ASN A 100 -2.34 5.40 -3.13
CA ASN A 100 -1.68 4.13 -3.40
C ASN A 100 -2.56 2.93 -3.00
N LEU A 101 -3.21 3.01 -1.84
CA LEU A 101 -4.15 1.98 -1.37
C LEU A 101 -5.32 1.81 -2.33
N VAL A 102 -5.98 2.89 -2.73
CA VAL A 102 -7.12 2.84 -3.65
C VAL A 102 -6.69 2.29 -5.02
N ARG A 103 -5.55 2.75 -5.55
CA ARG A 103 -5.03 2.25 -6.83
C ARG A 103 -4.72 0.75 -6.79
N ALA A 104 -4.17 0.26 -5.68
CA ALA A 104 -3.90 -1.16 -5.47
C ALA A 104 -5.20 -1.99 -5.30
N LEU A 105 -6.28 -1.38 -4.82
CA LEU A 105 -7.59 -2.04 -4.78
C LEU A 105 -8.24 -2.06 -6.17
N GLU A 106 -8.14 -0.97 -6.93
CA GLU A 106 -8.64 -0.86 -8.30
C GLU A 106 -7.94 -1.83 -9.26
N ASN A 107 -6.65 -2.11 -9.05
CA ASN A 107 -5.90 -3.10 -9.83
C ASN A 107 -6.05 -4.55 -9.32
N GLY A 108 -6.84 -4.78 -8.26
CA GLY A 108 -7.05 -6.11 -7.70
C GLY A 108 -5.80 -6.74 -7.08
N LEU A 109 -4.87 -5.91 -6.60
CA LEU A 109 -3.60 -6.32 -6.00
C LEU A 109 -2.72 -7.13 -6.97
N SER A 110 -2.81 -6.88 -8.28
CA SER A 110 -2.09 -7.65 -9.32
C SER A 110 -0.56 -7.48 -9.26
N ASP A 111 -0.07 -6.45 -8.57
CA ASP A 111 1.36 -6.10 -8.50
C ASP A 111 2.20 -7.21 -7.84
N VAL A 112 1.60 -8.10 -7.05
CA VAL A 112 2.28 -9.24 -6.42
C VAL A 112 2.25 -10.54 -7.25
N ASP A 113 1.41 -10.63 -8.28
CA ASP A 113 1.31 -11.85 -9.13
C ASP A 113 2.49 -11.93 -10.14
N SER A 114 3.16 -10.80 -10.39
CA SER A 114 4.22 -10.67 -11.39
C SER A 114 5.53 -11.44 -11.06
N HIS A 115 5.62 -12.10 -9.91
CA HIS A 115 6.79 -12.88 -9.48
C HIS A 115 6.52 -14.39 -9.31
N GLY A 116 5.31 -14.88 -9.58
CA GLY A 116 4.93 -16.30 -9.39
C GLY A 116 4.94 -17.16 -10.66
N GLY A 117 5.14 -16.58 -11.84
CA GLY A 117 5.08 -17.29 -13.13
C GLY A 117 6.42 -17.86 -13.59
N GLY A 118 7.06 -18.71 -12.77
CA GLY A 118 8.32 -19.39 -13.12
C GLY A 118 8.10 -20.83 -13.60
N SER A 119 7.79 -20.99 -14.89
CA SER A 119 7.91 -22.17 -15.76
C SER A 119 7.89 -23.57 -15.13
N SER A 120 6.78 -24.28 -15.28
CA SER A 120 6.76 -25.74 -15.33
C SER A 120 7.44 -26.20 -16.63
N SER A 121 8.76 -26.37 -16.63
CA SER A 121 9.44 -27.19 -17.62
C SER A 121 9.29 -28.66 -17.23
N GLU A 122 8.37 -29.36 -17.89
CA GLU A 122 8.36 -30.82 -17.95
C GLU A 122 9.71 -31.31 -18.49
N ALA A 123 10.61 -31.71 -17.60
CA ALA A 123 11.76 -32.51 -17.97
C ALA A 123 11.28 -33.96 -18.16
N THR A 124 11.04 -34.31 -19.41
CA THR A 124 10.80 -35.68 -19.88
C THR A 124 11.84 -36.65 -19.32
N ALA A 125 11.37 -37.68 -18.62
CA ALA A 125 12.19 -38.77 -18.12
C ALA A 125 12.87 -39.54 -19.27
N SER A 126 14.20 -39.62 -19.25
CA SER A 126 14.99 -40.47 -20.13
C SER A 126 15.63 -41.58 -19.29
N SER A 127 14.91 -42.69 -19.12
CA SER A 127 15.49 -43.96 -18.69
C SER A 127 15.86 -44.79 -19.93
N LYS A 128 17.16 -45.05 -20.14
CA LYS A 128 17.61 -46.11 -21.06
C LYS A 128 18.54 -47.06 -20.32
N SER A 129 17.95 -48.11 -19.79
CA SER A 129 18.59 -49.36 -19.39
C SER A 129 19.08 -50.12 -20.62
N GLY A 130 20.23 -50.78 -20.49
CA GLY A 130 20.87 -51.56 -21.55
C GLY A 130 20.14 -52.85 -21.93
N GLY A 131 20.61 -53.47 -23.03
CA GLY A 131 20.14 -54.80 -23.44
C GLY A 131 20.47 -55.17 -24.89
N VAL A 132 21.58 -55.88 -25.04
CA VAL A 132 22.09 -56.72 -26.15
C VAL A 132 21.04 -57.36 -27.09
N ALA A 133 21.30 -57.38 -28.41
CA ALA A 133 21.30 -58.60 -29.27
C ALA A 133 21.57 -58.24 -30.75
N GLY A 134 22.44 -59.02 -31.41
CA GLY A 134 22.94 -58.76 -32.76
C GLY A 134 22.16 -59.41 -33.90
N SER A 135 22.59 -59.14 -35.14
CA SER A 135 22.55 -60.05 -36.31
C SER A 135 23.14 -59.37 -37.55
N LYS A 136 24.29 -59.88 -38.01
CA LYS A 136 24.56 -60.39 -39.38
C LYS A 136 24.27 -59.49 -40.61
N GLY A 137 25.35 -59.14 -41.32
CA GLY A 137 25.46 -59.43 -42.77
C GLY A 137 25.85 -58.30 -43.75
N LYS A 138 26.98 -58.52 -44.46
CA LYS A 138 27.25 -58.24 -45.92
C LYS A 138 27.26 -56.76 -46.37
N GLY A 139 28.21 -56.18 -47.11
CA GLY A 139 29.39 -56.62 -47.88
C GLY A 139 29.74 -55.51 -48.92
N GLY A 140 31.00 -55.44 -49.39
CA GLY A 140 31.46 -54.63 -50.54
C GLY A 140 31.95 -53.22 -50.16
N ARG A 141 33.13 -52.73 -50.56
CA ARG A 141 34.05 -53.04 -51.67
C ARG A 141 35.50 -52.87 -51.20
#